data_AF-A0A4Z1ESD7-F1
#
_entry.id   AF-A0A4Z1ESD7-F1
#
_cell.length_a   1.000
_cell.length_b   1.000
_cell.length_c   1.000
_cell.angle_alpha   90.00
_cell.angle_beta   90.00
_cell.angle_gamma   90.00
#
_symmetry.space_group_name_H-M   'P 1'
#
loop_
_entity.id
_entity.type
_entity.pdbx_description
1 polymer ?
#
loop_
_entity_poly.entity_id
_entity_poly.type
_entity_poly.pdbx_seq_one_letter_code
_entity_poly.pdbx_strand_id
1 'polypeptide(L)'
;MNVQLYVYDLSKGLARNLSGALLGVQIDAIYHTSVVFEGIEYTYDGGIKTVKPGETHLGKPLQIIDLGKTDLPMDVILEYLDSLKEIYTFEAYDLWKHNCNNFSNDFATFLVGQGIPEHITNLPETVLNTPFGRMIQPHFDDYVTLNNMNNGGLLGIQNTEDPQQQASMSQVRHAQTSAELNNLLNLARKKCAIIFFTSHSCAPCKPLYPVFEQLAKDAGRKAVFIIVDIARSYEIATRYSVTATPSFATYLQGEEEKRWAGADVATLQRNVGLLVQMAFPPHAHESLRLPALRAPNTLPVIFTKVPPLEKLKAKMGPAADVPAVKGVLHFVSEGQSKPAAQTHLPDLDAFSWFSREAPSKVPTEVLFTIVDVLRCALVDPRLSGYYAEEKNHKTIAPLFSHINSLKDCPYSLRLVALQAGCNLFTSPLYPQHILGCPALTNPLVQLITTSLLDDAHHNVRVAAASLAFNMAFANSSLRIEDHKEVLPESEQIELAASLLEAIQEEKESPEALKGFLLAFGHLVFGTPKDGELVDLLKSMDAQATILGKAKAFPKESLIKEIGQELLGKGLE
;
A
#
# COMPACT_ATOMS: atom_id res chain seq x y z
N MET A 1 6.72 1.91 -19.89
CA MET A 1 7.97 2.64 -19.58
C MET A 1 9.13 1.66 -19.62
N ASN A 2 10.31 2.04 -20.11
CA ASN A 2 11.48 1.14 -20.14
C ASN A 2 12.18 1.15 -18.79
N VAL A 3 12.52 -0.03 -18.26
CA VAL A 3 13.15 -0.20 -16.95
C VAL A 3 14.55 -0.76 -17.15
N GLN A 4 15.54 -0.10 -16.59
CA GLN A 4 16.95 -0.45 -16.72
C GLN A 4 17.56 -0.61 -15.33
N LEU A 5 18.58 -1.47 -15.22
CA LEU A 5 19.42 -1.59 -14.05
C LEU A 5 20.77 -0.95 -14.35
N TYR A 6 21.14 0.06 -13.58
CA TYR A 6 22.47 0.65 -13.62
C TYR A 6 23.33 -0.09 -12.60
N VAL A 7 24.48 -0.60 -13.06
CA VAL A 7 25.41 -1.39 -12.25
C VAL A 7 26.72 -0.63 -12.14
N TYR A 8 27.19 -0.43 -10.92
CA TYR A 8 28.42 0.30 -10.58
C TYR A 8 29.40 -0.64 -9.87
N ASP A 9 30.69 -0.43 -10.11
CA ASP A 9 31.75 -1.10 -9.36
C ASP A 9 32.39 -0.13 -8.37
N LEU A 10 32.07 -0.32 -7.09
CA LEU A 10 32.62 0.48 -5.99
C LEU A 10 34.13 0.29 -5.83
N SER A 11 34.69 -0.82 -6.31
CA SER A 11 36.12 -1.12 -6.23
C SER A 11 36.94 -0.48 -7.36
N LYS A 12 36.29 0.04 -8.40
CA LYS A 12 36.94 0.61 -9.60
C LYS A 12 37.98 -0.32 -10.24
N GLY A 13 37.65 -1.61 -10.33
CA GLY A 13 38.47 -2.66 -10.93
C GLY A 13 39.46 -3.32 -9.98
N LEU A 14 39.54 -2.88 -8.71
CA LEU A 14 40.41 -3.51 -7.71
C LEU A 14 39.94 -4.91 -7.33
N ALA A 15 38.62 -5.13 -7.21
CA ALA A 15 38.06 -6.44 -6.87
C ALA A 15 38.51 -7.50 -7.89
N ARG A 16 38.36 -7.20 -9.19
CA ARG A 16 38.78 -8.10 -10.28
C ARG A 16 40.24 -8.54 -10.19
N ASN A 17 41.14 -7.66 -9.72
CA ASN A 17 42.57 -7.95 -9.69
C ASN A 17 43.03 -8.61 -8.39
N LEU A 18 42.31 -8.42 -7.27
CA LEU A 18 42.77 -8.81 -5.94
C LEU A 18 41.93 -9.91 -5.28
N SER A 19 40.68 -10.10 -5.70
CA SER A 19 39.75 -11.02 -5.01
C SER A 19 40.27 -12.46 -5.01
N GLY A 20 40.82 -12.95 -6.13
CA GLY A 20 41.33 -14.32 -6.22
C GLY A 20 42.46 -14.60 -5.23
N ALA A 21 43.32 -13.62 -4.98
CA ALA A 21 44.44 -13.74 -4.04
C ALA A 21 44.00 -13.59 -2.57
N LEU A 22 42.98 -12.76 -2.29
CA LEU A 22 42.55 -12.45 -0.91
C LEU A 22 41.42 -13.37 -0.41
N LEU A 23 40.42 -13.62 -1.25
CA LEU A 23 39.22 -14.39 -0.90
C LEU A 23 39.32 -15.85 -1.34
N GLY A 24 40.26 -16.19 -2.21
CA GLY A 24 40.33 -17.51 -2.86
C GLY A 24 39.21 -17.74 -3.89
N VAL A 25 38.41 -16.70 -4.18
CA VAL A 25 37.31 -16.72 -5.14
C VAL A 25 37.42 -15.47 -6.02
N GLN A 26 37.21 -15.65 -7.32
CA GLN A 26 37.24 -14.55 -8.29
C GLN A 26 35.90 -13.80 -8.24
N ILE A 27 35.97 -12.47 -8.08
CA ILE A 27 34.85 -11.55 -8.05
C ILE A 27 35.21 -10.38 -8.96
N ASP A 28 34.33 -10.03 -9.89
CA ASP A 28 34.64 -9.04 -10.91
C ASP A 28 34.49 -7.59 -10.43
N ALA A 29 33.61 -7.34 -9.46
CA ALA A 29 33.35 -6.01 -8.93
C ALA A 29 32.68 -6.07 -7.54
N ILE A 30 32.70 -4.94 -6.82
CA ILE A 30 31.83 -4.72 -5.67
C ILE A 30 30.61 -3.97 -6.19
N TYR A 31 29.52 -4.69 -6.40
CA TYR A 31 28.35 -4.16 -7.08
C TYR A 31 27.51 -3.23 -6.20
N HIS A 32 27.26 -2.03 -6.73
CA HIS A 32 26.14 -1.18 -6.35
C HIS A 32 25.18 -1.10 -7.53
N THR A 33 23.87 -1.16 -7.25
CA THR A 33 22.85 -1.09 -8.30
C THR A 33 21.78 -0.07 -8.00
N SER A 34 21.18 0.42 -9.09
CA SER A 34 20.04 1.34 -9.08
C SER A 34 19.10 1.03 -10.23
N VAL A 35 17.80 1.26 -10.02
CA VAL A 35 16.76 1.03 -11.03
C VAL A 35 16.43 2.35 -11.70
N VAL A 36 16.42 2.37 -13.03
CA VAL A 36 16.24 3.57 -13.85
C VAL A 36 15.04 3.42 -14.78
N PHE A 37 14.12 4.37 -14.75
CA PHE A 37 13.04 4.52 -15.72
C PHE A 37 12.57 5.97 -15.75
N GLU A 38 11.97 6.40 -16.87
CA GLU A 38 11.46 7.78 -17.06
C GLU A 38 12.48 8.89 -16.72
N GLY A 39 13.78 8.62 -16.88
CA GLY A 39 14.84 9.59 -16.62
C GLY A 39 15.13 9.82 -15.13
N ILE A 40 14.67 8.94 -14.24
CA ILE A 40 14.95 8.98 -12.80
C ILE A 40 15.67 7.69 -12.40
N GLU A 41 16.70 7.82 -11.58
CA GLU A 41 17.44 6.72 -10.97
C GLU A 41 17.06 6.58 -9.49
N TYR A 42 16.57 5.39 -9.12
CA TYR A 42 16.17 5.02 -7.78
C TYR A 42 17.19 4.08 -7.18
N THR A 43 17.69 4.40 -5.99
CA THR A 43 18.65 3.57 -5.27
C THR A 43 18.42 3.63 -3.77
N TYR A 44 18.99 2.69 -3.03
CA TYR A 44 18.90 2.64 -1.57
C TYR A 44 20.27 2.87 -0.94
N ASP A 45 20.36 3.94 -0.14
CA ASP A 45 21.58 4.35 0.54
C ASP A 45 21.20 5.08 1.84
N GLY A 46 20.96 4.34 2.93
CA GLY A 46 20.41 4.91 4.18
C GLY A 46 19.00 5.51 3.99
N GLY A 47 18.20 4.90 3.13
CA GLY A 47 16.89 5.38 2.67
C GLY A 47 16.79 5.36 1.16
N ILE A 48 15.57 5.32 0.61
CA ILE A 48 15.36 5.37 -0.84
C ILE A 48 15.70 6.77 -1.36
N LYS A 49 16.64 6.84 -2.32
CA LYS A 49 17.12 8.07 -2.95
C LYS A 49 16.66 8.14 -4.40
N THR A 50 16.37 9.36 -4.85
CA THR A 50 16.05 9.67 -6.26
C THR A 50 17.08 10.62 -6.82
N VAL A 51 17.75 10.19 -7.88
CA VAL A 51 18.82 10.95 -8.54
C VAL A 51 18.64 10.97 -10.04
N LYS A 52 19.34 11.89 -10.71
CA LYS A 52 19.44 11.86 -12.17
C LYS A 52 20.34 10.70 -12.63
N PRO A 53 19.93 9.93 -13.65
CA PRO A 53 20.67 8.76 -14.12
C PRO A 53 22.14 9.03 -14.42
N GLY A 54 23.04 8.39 -13.68
CA GLY A 54 24.48 8.47 -13.89
C GLY A 54 25.13 9.80 -13.46
N GLU A 55 24.42 10.66 -12.71
CA GLU A 55 24.94 11.93 -12.20
C GLU A 55 25.41 11.85 -10.74
N THR A 56 25.39 10.66 -10.13
CA THR A 56 25.95 10.45 -8.79
C THR A 56 27.47 10.59 -8.79
N HIS A 57 28.06 10.83 -7.61
CA HIS A 57 29.52 10.90 -7.44
C HIS A 57 30.23 9.57 -7.75
N LEU A 58 29.49 8.47 -7.91
CA LEU A 58 30.00 7.17 -8.34
C LEU A 58 30.48 7.18 -9.80
N GLY A 59 30.04 8.17 -10.59
CA GLY A 59 30.40 8.34 -11.98
C GLY A 59 29.48 7.56 -12.93
N LYS A 60 30.02 7.08 -14.05
CA LYS A 60 29.23 6.34 -15.04
C LYS A 60 29.06 4.88 -14.61
N PRO A 61 27.88 4.27 -14.85
CA PRO A 61 27.67 2.85 -14.58
C PRO A 61 28.67 2.01 -15.38
N LEU A 62 29.19 0.95 -14.74
CA LEU A 62 29.99 -0.08 -15.38
C LEU A 62 29.19 -0.79 -16.48
N GLN A 63 27.92 -1.06 -16.19
CA GLN A 63 27.01 -1.75 -17.08
C GLN A 63 25.59 -1.19 -16.92
N ILE A 64 24.87 -1.08 -18.04
CA ILE A 64 23.43 -0.82 -18.07
C ILE A 64 22.77 -2.07 -18.59
N ILE A 65 21.92 -2.69 -17.78
CA ILE A 65 21.18 -3.90 -18.13
C ILE A 65 19.73 -3.50 -18.39
N ASP A 66 19.20 -3.88 -19.57
CA ASP A 66 17.78 -3.68 -19.86
C ASP A 66 16.97 -4.76 -19.15
N LEU A 67 16.15 -4.37 -18.16
CA LEU A 67 15.31 -5.30 -17.40
C LEU A 67 13.98 -5.56 -18.12
N GLY A 68 13.61 -4.69 -19.06
CA GLY A 68 12.41 -4.83 -19.87
C GLY A 68 11.48 -3.63 -19.76
N LYS A 69 10.20 -3.85 -20.02
CA LYS A 69 9.18 -2.80 -20.03
C LYS A 69 8.13 -3.05 -18.98
N THR A 70 7.78 -2.00 -18.24
CA THR A 70 6.65 -1.98 -17.32
C THR A 70 5.46 -1.26 -17.97
N ASP A 71 4.27 -1.83 -17.83
CA ASP A 71 3.00 -1.20 -18.24
C ASP A 71 2.30 -0.51 -17.06
N LEU A 72 2.94 -0.49 -15.88
CA LEU A 72 2.35 0.01 -14.65
C LEU A 72 2.19 1.52 -14.70
N PRO A 73 1.03 2.08 -14.29
CA PRO A 73 0.86 3.52 -14.13
C PRO A 73 1.83 4.12 -13.10
N MET A 74 2.23 5.38 -13.29
CA MET A 74 3.22 6.03 -12.41
C MET A 74 2.71 6.19 -10.95
N ASP A 75 1.42 6.44 -10.77
CA ASP A 75 0.78 6.53 -9.44
C ASP A 75 0.89 5.22 -8.66
N VAL A 76 0.68 4.08 -9.33
CA VAL A 76 0.84 2.73 -8.75
C VAL A 76 2.29 2.49 -8.32
N ILE A 77 3.24 2.86 -9.18
CA ILE A 77 4.68 2.72 -8.89
C ILE A 77 5.08 3.58 -7.66
N LEU A 78 4.57 4.80 -7.57
CA LEU A 78 4.85 5.70 -6.45
C LEU A 78 4.24 5.19 -5.14
N GLU A 79 3.02 4.63 -5.17
CA GLU A 79 2.40 4.01 -4.00
C GLU A 79 3.22 2.80 -3.51
N TYR A 80 3.71 1.97 -4.43
CA TYR A 80 4.60 0.87 -4.06
C TYR A 80 5.93 1.37 -3.48
N LEU A 81 6.55 2.37 -4.11
CA LEU A 81 7.79 2.98 -3.63
C LEU A 81 7.62 3.55 -2.21
N ASP A 82 6.48 4.18 -1.92
CA ASP A 82 6.16 4.66 -0.57
C ASP A 82 6.06 3.51 0.44
N SER A 83 5.46 2.37 0.06
CA SER A 83 5.46 1.17 0.92
C SER A 83 6.88 0.62 1.16
N LEU A 84 7.77 0.71 0.17
CA LEU A 84 9.16 0.32 0.32
C LEU A 84 9.93 1.27 1.25
N LYS A 85 9.58 2.55 1.35
CA LYS A 85 10.24 3.49 2.28
C LYS A 85 10.10 3.07 3.74
N GLU A 86 9.04 2.37 4.10
CA GLU A 86 8.84 1.83 5.46
C GLU A 86 9.76 0.63 5.76
N ILE A 87 10.22 -0.06 4.72
CA ILE A 87 11.08 -1.26 4.81
C ILE A 87 12.56 -0.90 4.62
N TYR A 88 12.84 0.00 3.68
CA TYR A 88 14.15 0.48 3.29
C TYR A 88 14.44 1.81 3.99
N THR A 89 14.47 1.76 5.32
CA THR A 89 14.75 2.91 6.21
C THR A 89 16.24 3.07 6.46
N PHE A 90 16.61 4.22 7.02
CA PHE A 90 18.00 4.46 7.41
C PHE A 90 18.52 3.42 8.41
N GLU A 91 17.70 3.04 9.39
CA GLU A 91 18.04 2.09 10.45
C GLU A 91 18.10 0.64 9.98
N ALA A 92 17.40 0.30 8.89
CA ALA A 92 17.33 -1.05 8.38
C ALA A 92 18.52 -1.45 7.51
N TYR A 93 19.38 -0.50 7.10
CA TYR A 93 20.47 -0.75 6.16
C TYR A 93 21.50 -1.74 6.71
N ASP A 94 21.73 -2.83 5.98
CA ASP A 94 22.71 -3.87 6.27
C ASP A 94 23.47 -4.22 4.99
N LEU A 95 24.80 -4.06 5.00
CA LEU A 95 25.63 -4.29 3.82
C LEU A 95 25.48 -5.71 3.24
N TRP A 96 25.20 -6.71 4.06
CA TRP A 96 25.19 -8.11 3.68
C TRP A 96 23.80 -8.60 3.30
N LYS A 97 22.75 -8.10 3.96
CA LYS A 97 21.39 -8.67 3.88
C LYS A 97 20.31 -7.65 3.49
N HIS A 98 20.57 -6.36 3.59
CA HIS A 98 19.60 -5.31 3.26
C HIS A 98 20.29 -4.07 2.71
N ASN A 99 20.72 -4.18 1.45
CA ASN A 99 21.50 -3.15 0.76
C ASN A 99 20.83 -2.71 -0.56
N CYS A 100 21.51 -1.83 -1.30
CA CYS A 100 21.07 -1.31 -2.59
C CYS A 100 20.65 -2.37 -3.62
N ASN A 101 21.30 -3.55 -3.61
CA ASN A 101 21.00 -4.63 -4.52
C ASN A 101 19.70 -5.34 -4.14
N ASN A 102 19.39 -5.44 -2.83
CA ASN A 102 18.11 -5.97 -2.36
C ASN A 102 16.95 -5.06 -2.75
N PHE A 103 17.13 -3.74 -2.55
CA PHE A 103 16.16 -2.75 -3.01
C PHE A 103 15.92 -2.85 -4.51
N SER A 104 17.00 -2.85 -5.30
CA SER A 104 16.91 -2.93 -6.76
C SER A 104 16.26 -4.24 -7.22
N ASN A 105 16.49 -5.34 -6.50
CA ASN A 105 15.85 -6.63 -6.77
C ASN A 105 14.34 -6.61 -6.48
N ASP A 106 13.93 -6.16 -5.29
CA ASP A 106 12.51 -6.10 -4.92
C ASP A 106 11.75 -5.16 -5.85
N PHE A 107 12.35 -4.00 -6.16
CA PHE A 107 11.74 -3.00 -7.02
C PHE A 107 11.67 -3.45 -8.49
N ALA A 108 12.73 -4.09 -9.02
CA ALA A 108 12.69 -4.70 -10.35
C ALA A 108 11.64 -5.82 -10.44
N THR A 109 11.56 -6.67 -9.41
CA THR A 109 10.58 -7.77 -9.35
C THR A 109 9.15 -7.22 -9.40
N PHE A 110 8.88 -6.12 -8.70
CA PHE A 110 7.59 -5.43 -8.80
C PHE A 110 7.34 -4.86 -10.19
N LEU A 111 8.31 -4.14 -10.77
CA LEU A 111 8.12 -3.40 -12.01
C LEU A 111 7.98 -4.29 -13.26
N VAL A 112 8.77 -5.36 -13.34
CA VAL A 112 8.89 -6.22 -14.53
C VAL A 112 8.68 -7.70 -14.27
N GLY A 113 8.41 -8.11 -13.02
CA GLY A 113 8.21 -9.51 -12.63
C GLY A 113 9.50 -10.31 -12.43
N GLN A 114 10.66 -9.73 -12.73
CA GLN A 114 11.96 -10.40 -12.62
C GLN A 114 12.91 -9.59 -11.75
N GLY A 115 13.65 -10.29 -10.89
CA GLY A 115 14.72 -9.72 -10.09
C GLY A 115 15.95 -9.33 -10.91
N ILE A 116 17.00 -8.91 -10.21
CA ILE A 116 18.28 -8.56 -10.83
C ILE A 116 19.18 -9.81 -10.93
N PRO A 117 20.26 -9.79 -11.74
CA PRO A 117 21.12 -10.96 -11.91
C PRO A 117 21.67 -11.55 -10.60
N GLU A 118 21.58 -12.88 -10.44
CA GLU A 118 21.94 -13.59 -9.20
C GLU A 118 23.38 -13.36 -8.73
N HIS A 119 24.32 -13.18 -9.66
CA HIS A 119 25.72 -12.91 -9.31
C HIS A 119 25.91 -11.56 -8.59
N ILE A 120 24.96 -10.63 -8.71
CA ILE A 120 24.92 -9.36 -7.99
C ILE A 120 24.27 -9.55 -6.62
N THR A 121 23.10 -10.19 -6.55
CA THR A 121 22.37 -10.39 -5.28
C THR A 121 23.11 -11.32 -4.32
N ASN A 122 23.79 -12.35 -4.85
CA ASN A 122 24.49 -13.37 -4.06
C ASN A 122 25.94 -12.99 -3.74
N LEU A 123 26.39 -11.80 -4.15
CA LEU A 123 27.75 -11.33 -3.88
C LEU A 123 28.09 -11.34 -2.37
N PRO A 124 27.24 -10.81 -1.46
CA PRO A 124 27.54 -10.82 -0.04
C PRO A 124 27.71 -12.23 0.53
N GLU A 125 26.82 -13.16 0.16
CA GLU A 125 26.89 -14.56 0.59
C GLU A 125 28.15 -15.25 0.05
N THR A 126 28.51 -14.98 -1.21
CA THR A 126 29.74 -15.51 -1.82
C THR A 126 30.98 -15.09 -1.05
N VAL A 127 31.04 -13.82 -0.60
CA VAL A 127 32.14 -13.30 0.22
C VAL A 127 32.12 -13.95 1.61
N LEU A 128 30.98 -13.99 2.29
CA LEU A 128 30.83 -14.55 3.64
C LEU A 128 31.08 -16.06 3.71
N ASN A 129 30.95 -16.79 2.60
CA ASN A 129 31.31 -18.21 2.55
C ASN A 129 32.83 -18.45 2.57
N THR A 130 33.65 -17.42 2.38
CA THR A 130 35.12 -17.52 2.47
C THR A 130 35.64 -17.35 3.91
N PRO A 131 36.77 -17.96 4.29
CA PRO A 131 37.38 -17.75 5.60
C PRO A 131 37.75 -16.28 5.86
N PHE A 132 38.24 -15.58 4.82
CA PHE A 132 38.59 -14.17 4.91
C PHE A 132 37.34 -13.29 5.06
N GLY A 133 36.27 -13.57 4.31
CA GLY A 133 34.99 -12.86 4.41
C GLY A 133 34.40 -12.88 5.83
N ARG A 134 34.40 -14.04 6.49
CA ARG A 134 33.96 -14.16 7.90
C ARG A 134 34.84 -13.39 8.87
N MET A 135 36.13 -13.27 8.57
CA MET A 135 37.08 -12.53 9.40
C MET A 135 36.88 -11.01 9.29
N ILE A 136 36.57 -10.50 8.09
CA ILE A 136 36.43 -9.06 7.85
C ILE A 136 35.00 -8.53 8.10
N GLN A 137 34.01 -9.41 8.17
CA GLN A 137 32.61 -9.05 8.39
C GLN A 137 32.40 -8.02 9.51
N PRO A 138 32.86 -8.25 10.76
CA PRO A 138 32.62 -7.28 11.85
C PRO A 138 33.28 -5.93 11.61
N HIS A 139 34.43 -5.89 10.92
CA HIS A 139 35.10 -4.63 10.58
C HIS A 139 34.31 -3.80 9.56
N PHE A 140 33.64 -4.45 8.62
CA PHE A 140 32.78 -3.77 7.65
C PHE A 140 31.44 -3.36 8.28
N ASP A 141 30.90 -4.14 9.22
CA ASP A 141 29.69 -3.77 9.96
C ASP A 141 29.91 -2.48 10.77
N ASP A 142 31.06 -2.38 11.46
CA ASP A 142 31.47 -1.16 12.17
C ASP A 142 31.65 0.02 11.21
N TYR A 143 32.28 -0.21 10.05
CA TYR A 143 32.50 0.81 9.03
C TYR A 143 31.19 1.34 8.44
N VAL A 144 30.25 0.46 8.12
CA VAL A 144 28.92 0.80 7.58
C VAL A 144 28.14 1.61 8.61
N THR A 145 28.17 1.20 9.88
CA THR A 145 27.49 1.92 10.97
C THR A 145 28.04 3.34 11.12
N LEU A 146 29.36 3.50 11.11
CA LEU A 146 30.02 4.81 11.22
C LEU A 146 29.75 5.72 10.01
N ASN A 147 29.78 5.18 8.79
CA ASN A 147 29.53 5.96 7.58
C ASN A 147 28.06 6.33 7.42
N ASN A 148 27.13 5.41 7.69
CA ASN A 148 25.69 5.70 7.65
C ASN A 148 25.37 6.90 8.55
N MET A 149 25.87 6.90 9.79
CA MET A 149 25.64 7.99 10.76
C MET A 149 26.18 9.35 10.32
N ASN A 150 27.31 9.38 9.60
CA ASN A 150 27.97 10.64 9.22
C ASN A 150 27.51 11.20 7.87
N ASN A 151 27.11 10.34 6.92
CA ASN A 151 26.87 10.74 5.52
C ASN A 151 25.42 10.55 5.06
N GLY A 152 24.51 10.08 5.92
CA GLY A 152 23.10 9.85 5.54
C GLY A 152 22.87 8.63 4.63
N GLY A 153 23.84 7.71 4.63
CA GLY A 153 23.96 6.51 3.80
C GLY A 153 25.40 5.99 3.76
N LEU A 154 25.64 4.80 3.21
CA LEU A 154 26.95 4.17 3.07
C LEU A 154 27.79 4.90 2.02
N LEU A 155 27.16 5.29 0.93
CA LEU A 155 27.78 5.93 -0.22
C LEU A 155 27.66 7.46 -0.15
N GLY A 156 26.74 8.00 0.66
CA GLY A 156 26.49 9.44 0.74
C GLY A 156 25.80 9.97 -0.51
N ILE A 157 24.96 9.15 -1.16
CA ILE A 157 24.13 9.56 -2.28
C ILE A 157 23.04 10.49 -1.74
N GLN A 158 23.12 11.76 -2.14
CA GLN A 158 22.11 12.75 -1.84
C GLN A 158 21.11 12.82 -3.00
N ASN A 159 19.85 13.06 -2.68
CA ASN A 159 18.84 13.34 -3.69
C ASN A 159 19.29 14.55 -4.52
N THR A 160 19.32 14.41 -5.84
CA THR A 160 19.63 15.54 -6.75
C THR A 160 18.44 16.50 -6.88
N GLU A 161 17.30 16.12 -6.31
CA GLU A 161 16.11 16.93 -6.16
C GLU A 161 15.98 17.35 -4.69
N ASP A 162 15.65 18.61 -4.46
CA ASP A 162 15.49 19.27 -3.16
C ASP A 162 14.75 18.33 -2.17
N PRO A 163 15.17 18.20 -0.89
CA PRO A 163 14.52 17.33 0.12
C PRO A 163 13.01 17.54 0.33
N GLN A 164 12.39 18.48 -0.39
CA GLN A 164 10.97 18.79 -0.39
C GLN A 164 10.14 17.97 -1.41
N GLN A 165 10.74 17.15 -2.27
CA GLN A 165 9.99 16.37 -3.29
C GLN A 165 9.67 14.92 -2.90
N GLN A 166 10.03 14.47 -1.69
CA GLN A 166 9.86 13.07 -1.27
C GLN A 166 9.04 12.83 0.01
N ALA A 167 8.46 13.88 0.61
CA ALA A 167 7.63 13.76 1.80
C ALA A 167 6.15 13.95 1.48
N SER A 168 5.46 12.82 1.31
CA SER A 168 4.02 12.54 1.47
C SER A 168 3.00 13.48 0.81
N MET A 169 1.89 12.87 0.36
CA MET A 169 0.67 13.53 -0.15
C MET A 169 -0.07 14.45 0.86
N SER A 170 0.63 14.95 1.88
CA SER A 170 0.18 15.82 2.97
C SER A 170 1.09 17.04 3.21
N GLN A 171 2.10 17.28 2.36
CA GLN A 171 2.97 18.46 2.45
C GLN A 171 2.79 19.46 1.31
N VAL A 172 3.12 20.71 1.63
CA VAL A 172 3.14 21.83 0.68
C VAL A 172 4.23 21.59 -0.37
N ARG A 173 3.85 21.65 -1.64
CA ARG A 173 4.72 21.44 -2.79
C ARG A 173 5.28 22.76 -3.29
N HIS A 174 6.43 22.73 -3.94
CA HIS A 174 7.03 23.91 -4.55
C HIS A 174 7.08 23.76 -6.09
N ALA A 175 6.81 24.84 -6.81
CA ALA A 175 6.98 24.87 -8.26
C ALA A 175 7.85 26.05 -8.66
N GLN A 176 8.93 25.75 -9.40
CA GLN A 176 9.88 26.73 -9.92
C GLN A 176 9.67 26.97 -11.42
N THR A 177 9.18 25.97 -12.15
CA THR A 177 8.94 26.07 -13.59
C THR A 177 7.45 25.95 -13.94
N SER A 178 7.05 26.50 -15.09
CA SER A 178 5.68 26.34 -15.60
C SER A 178 5.30 24.87 -15.82
N ALA A 179 6.27 24.03 -16.20
CA ALA A 179 6.06 22.60 -16.39
C ALA A 179 5.75 21.89 -15.06
N GLU A 180 6.53 22.14 -14.00
CA GLU A 180 6.26 21.64 -12.66
C GLU A 180 4.89 22.07 -12.15
N LEU A 181 4.57 23.36 -12.29
CA LEU A 181 3.27 23.88 -11.84
C LEU A 181 2.12 23.19 -12.58
N ASN A 182 2.22 23.02 -13.90
CA ASN A 182 1.21 22.32 -14.69
C ASN A 182 1.09 20.84 -14.25
N ASN A 183 2.20 20.16 -13.95
CA ASN A 183 2.18 18.78 -13.45
C ASN A 183 1.47 18.69 -12.10
N LEU A 184 1.75 19.61 -11.17
CA LEU A 184 1.08 19.66 -9.87
C LEU A 184 -0.42 19.95 -9.99
N LEU A 185 -0.81 20.87 -10.88
CA LEU A 185 -2.22 21.15 -11.16
C LEU A 185 -2.90 19.95 -11.83
N ASN A 186 -2.21 19.22 -12.70
CA ASN A 186 -2.71 17.99 -13.31
C ASN A 186 -2.95 16.88 -12.27
N LEU A 187 -2.06 16.74 -11.28
CA LEU A 187 -2.28 15.82 -10.15
C LEU A 187 -3.54 16.19 -9.35
N ALA A 188 -3.84 17.47 -9.24
CA ALA A 188 -5.02 17.99 -8.55
C ALA A 188 -6.28 18.07 -9.44
N ARG A 189 -6.22 17.66 -10.70
CA ARG A 189 -7.29 17.88 -11.70
C ARG A 189 -8.64 17.26 -11.30
N LYS A 190 -8.63 16.17 -10.54
CA LYS A 190 -9.85 15.51 -10.02
C LYS A 190 -10.21 15.96 -8.59
N LYS A 191 -9.45 16.88 -8.01
CA LYS A 191 -9.55 17.33 -6.61
C LYS A 191 -9.59 18.87 -6.58
N CYS A 192 -8.85 19.48 -5.68
CA CYS A 192 -8.59 20.91 -5.67
C CYS A 192 -7.11 21.23 -5.43
N ALA A 193 -6.69 22.42 -5.85
CA ALA A 193 -5.34 22.93 -5.60
C ALA A 193 -5.37 24.37 -5.09
N ILE A 194 -4.35 24.73 -4.33
CA ILE A 194 -4.15 26.10 -3.86
C ILE A 194 -2.71 26.50 -4.16
N ILE A 195 -2.54 27.56 -4.93
CA ILE A 195 -1.25 28.18 -5.21
C ILE A 195 -1.07 29.37 -4.28
N PHE A 196 0.04 29.41 -3.57
CA PHE A 196 0.52 30.54 -2.78
C PHE A 196 1.72 31.17 -3.50
N PHE A 197 1.48 32.35 -4.10
CA PHE A 197 2.51 33.18 -4.70
C PHE A 197 3.18 34.05 -3.64
N THR A 198 4.49 33.85 -3.47
CA THR A 198 5.32 34.52 -2.46
C THR A 198 6.62 35.03 -3.07
N SER A 199 7.47 35.68 -2.26
CA SER A 199 8.86 35.98 -2.60
C SER A 199 9.75 35.87 -1.38
N HIS A 200 11.04 35.56 -1.58
CA HIS A 200 12.01 35.47 -0.48
C HIS A 200 12.12 36.74 0.39
N SER A 201 11.74 37.91 -0.14
CA SER A 201 11.76 39.22 0.52
C SER A 201 10.40 39.68 1.04
N CYS A 202 9.38 38.83 0.97
CA CYS A 202 8.01 39.15 1.39
C CYS A 202 7.86 39.06 2.91
N ALA A 203 8.08 40.18 3.61
CA ALA A 203 7.76 40.31 5.05
C ALA A 203 6.32 39.89 5.41
N PRO A 204 5.26 40.29 4.67
CA PRO A 204 3.89 39.90 5.02
C PRO A 204 3.55 38.42 4.76
N CYS A 205 4.41 37.68 4.05
CA CYS A 205 4.21 36.25 3.79
C CYS A 205 4.63 35.36 4.98
N LYS A 206 5.54 35.83 5.83
CA LYS A 206 6.09 35.08 6.99
C LYS A 206 5.03 34.42 7.88
N PRO A 207 3.96 35.11 8.33
CA PRO A 207 2.94 34.48 9.18
C PRO A 207 2.06 33.46 8.44
N LEU A 208 2.02 33.48 7.10
CA LEU A 208 1.15 32.60 6.32
C LEU A 208 1.76 31.22 6.09
N TYR A 209 3.09 31.08 6.03
CA TYR A 209 3.76 29.78 5.83
C TYR A 209 3.31 28.70 6.84
N PRO A 210 3.40 28.90 8.17
CA PRO A 210 2.98 27.86 9.12
C PRO A 210 1.49 27.56 9.04
N VAL A 211 0.66 28.55 8.72
CA VAL A 211 -0.79 28.35 8.52
C VAL A 211 -1.05 27.52 7.26
N PHE A 212 -0.35 27.81 6.17
CA PHE A 212 -0.48 27.11 4.90
C PHE A 212 -0.02 25.65 5.01
N GLU A 213 1.07 25.40 5.75
CA GLU A 213 1.50 24.04 6.09
C GLU A 213 0.50 23.28 6.95
N GLN A 214 -0.08 23.93 7.96
CA GLN A 214 -1.11 23.30 8.79
C GLN A 214 -2.36 22.96 7.96
N LEU A 215 -2.80 23.88 7.10
CA LEU A 215 -3.93 23.63 6.20
C LEU A 215 -3.64 22.49 5.22
N ALA A 216 -2.41 22.34 4.74
CA ALA A 216 -2.00 21.21 3.90
C ALA A 216 -2.08 19.88 4.67
N LYS A 217 -1.65 19.86 5.93
CA LYS A 217 -1.78 18.67 6.80
C LYS A 217 -3.24 18.33 7.06
N ASP A 218 -4.07 19.32 7.40
CA ASP A 218 -5.48 19.14 7.73
C ASP A 218 -6.30 18.67 6.52
N ALA A 219 -5.98 19.17 5.32
CA ALA A 219 -6.62 18.74 4.09
C ALA A 219 -6.17 17.34 3.65
N GLY A 220 -4.96 16.91 4.02
CA GLY A 220 -4.39 15.63 3.63
C GLY A 220 -4.47 15.41 2.12
N ARG A 221 -5.05 14.28 1.70
CA ARG A 221 -5.19 13.91 0.28
C ARG A 221 -6.26 14.68 -0.48
N LYS A 222 -7.04 15.56 0.18
CA LYS A 222 -8.16 16.29 -0.44
C LYS A 222 -7.72 17.48 -1.30
N ALA A 223 -6.55 18.05 -1.03
CA ALA A 223 -6.09 19.24 -1.75
C ALA A 223 -4.58 19.25 -1.96
N VAL A 224 -4.14 19.81 -3.09
CA VAL A 224 -2.72 20.01 -3.39
C VAL A 224 -2.34 21.46 -3.07
N PHE A 225 -1.43 21.64 -2.11
CA PHE A 225 -0.91 22.95 -1.72
C PHE A 225 0.40 23.21 -2.46
N ILE A 226 0.52 24.37 -3.10
CA ILE A 226 1.65 24.71 -3.98
C ILE A 226 2.18 26.09 -3.58
N ILE A 227 3.48 26.24 -3.39
CA ILE A 227 4.16 27.52 -3.21
C ILE A 227 4.95 27.84 -4.48
N VAL A 228 4.84 29.08 -4.94
CA VAL A 228 5.59 29.64 -6.06
C VAL A 228 6.32 30.90 -5.60
N ASP A 229 7.66 30.90 -5.68
CA ASP A 229 8.44 32.12 -5.49
C ASP A 229 8.51 32.91 -6.81
N ILE A 230 7.71 33.97 -6.91
CA ILE A 230 7.62 34.78 -8.12
C ILE A 230 8.90 35.58 -8.43
N ALA A 231 9.80 35.76 -7.45
CA ALA A 231 11.09 36.40 -7.69
C ALA A 231 12.07 35.48 -8.43
N ARG A 232 11.86 34.15 -8.33
CA ARG A 232 12.64 33.13 -9.04
C ARG A 232 11.94 32.65 -10.31
N SER A 233 10.61 32.72 -10.36
CA SER A 233 9.78 32.17 -11.44
C SER A 233 8.99 33.25 -12.18
N TYR A 234 9.69 34.13 -12.90
CA TYR A 234 9.10 35.28 -13.60
C TYR A 234 8.05 34.88 -14.66
N GLU A 235 8.26 33.74 -15.32
CA GLU A 235 7.33 33.20 -16.31
C GLU A 235 5.95 32.90 -15.69
N ILE A 236 5.93 32.25 -14.53
CA ILE A 236 4.70 31.96 -13.78
C ILE A 236 4.06 33.27 -13.30
N ALA A 237 4.86 34.19 -12.76
CA ALA A 237 4.37 35.49 -12.30
C ALA A 237 3.63 36.25 -13.41
N THR A 238 4.19 36.23 -14.63
CA THR A 238 3.61 36.87 -15.82
C THR A 238 2.34 36.15 -16.26
N ARG A 239 2.39 34.81 -16.40
CA ARG A 239 1.24 33.99 -16.81
C ARG A 239 0.04 34.18 -15.89
N TYR A 240 0.29 34.30 -14.58
CA TYR A 240 -0.74 34.48 -13.56
C TYR A 240 -0.99 35.95 -13.20
N SER A 241 -0.36 36.90 -13.91
CA SER A 241 -0.50 38.35 -13.68
C SER A 241 -0.36 38.74 -12.20
N VAL A 242 0.62 38.15 -11.49
CA VAL A 242 0.84 38.40 -10.07
C VAL A 242 1.55 39.73 -9.88
N THR A 243 0.85 40.74 -9.36
CA THR A 243 1.39 42.09 -9.16
C THR A 243 1.80 42.39 -7.72
N ALA A 244 1.45 41.53 -6.77
CA ALA A 244 1.76 41.68 -5.35
C ALA A 244 1.91 40.32 -4.65
N THR A 245 2.74 40.27 -3.61
CA THR A 245 2.86 39.12 -2.70
C THR A 245 2.45 39.54 -1.28
N PRO A 246 1.77 38.68 -0.50
CA PRO A 246 1.25 37.37 -0.88
C PRO A 246 0.02 37.45 -1.81
N SER A 247 -0.06 36.54 -2.77
CA SER A 247 -1.26 36.30 -3.60
C SER A 247 -1.58 34.81 -3.65
N PHE A 248 -2.82 34.47 -3.92
CA PHE A 248 -3.31 33.09 -3.94
C PHE A 248 -4.23 32.85 -5.12
N ALA A 249 -4.19 31.63 -5.66
CA ALA A 249 -5.16 31.13 -6.64
C ALA A 249 -5.63 29.73 -6.22
N THR A 250 -6.94 29.49 -6.30
CA THR A 250 -7.56 28.19 -6.00
C THR A 250 -8.07 27.57 -7.29
N TYR A 251 -7.95 26.25 -7.37
CA TYR A 251 -8.42 25.45 -8.49
C TYR A 251 -9.37 24.37 -7.98
N LEU A 252 -10.50 24.23 -8.64
CA LEU A 252 -11.48 23.18 -8.40
C LEU A 252 -11.66 22.39 -9.69
N GLN A 253 -11.37 21.08 -9.65
CA GLN A 253 -11.53 20.20 -10.81
C GLN A 253 -10.79 20.65 -12.09
N GLY A 254 -9.64 21.29 -11.91
CA GLY A 254 -8.79 21.80 -13.01
C GLY A 254 -9.13 23.21 -13.49
N GLU A 255 -10.24 23.79 -13.04
CA GLU A 255 -10.65 25.16 -13.36
C GLU A 255 -10.27 26.11 -12.22
N GLU A 256 -9.89 27.34 -12.54
CA GLU A 256 -9.62 28.35 -11.52
C GLU A 256 -10.93 28.80 -10.86
N GLU A 257 -11.02 28.63 -9.54
CA GLU A 257 -12.20 28.98 -8.76
C GLU A 257 -12.12 30.42 -8.24
N LYS A 258 -10.98 30.81 -7.67
CA LYS A 258 -10.82 32.14 -7.07
C LYS A 258 -9.36 32.58 -7.04
N ARG A 259 -9.17 33.90 -7.08
CA ARG A 259 -7.87 34.55 -6.89
C ARG A 259 -8.00 35.73 -5.94
N TRP A 260 -7.04 35.91 -5.04
CA TRP A 260 -6.99 37.07 -4.15
C TRP A 260 -5.55 37.41 -3.73
N ALA A 261 -5.37 38.62 -3.19
CA ALA A 261 -4.11 39.10 -2.65
C ALA A 261 -4.27 39.58 -1.19
N GLY A 262 -3.17 39.59 -0.44
CA GLY A 262 -3.13 40.10 0.93
C GLY A 262 -2.81 39.03 1.98
N ALA A 263 -2.29 39.50 3.12
CA ALA A 263 -1.71 38.66 4.17
C ALA A 263 -2.68 38.29 5.30
N ASP A 264 -3.98 38.25 5.01
CA ASP A 264 -5.00 37.95 6.01
C ASP A 264 -5.16 36.43 6.22
N VAL A 265 -4.77 35.98 7.41
CA VAL A 265 -4.82 34.57 7.83
C VAL A 265 -6.25 34.02 7.81
N ALA A 266 -7.22 34.81 8.28
CA ALA A 266 -8.61 34.38 8.36
C ALA A 266 -9.22 34.15 6.96
N THR A 267 -8.89 35.01 6.00
CA THR A 267 -9.30 34.86 4.59
C THR A 267 -8.66 33.64 3.95
N LEU A 268 -7.37 33.36 4.21
CA LEU A 268 -6.72 32.13 3.74
C LEU A 268 -7.45 30.89 4.28
N GLN A 269 -7.64 30.78 5.59
CA GLN A 269 -8.29 29.62 6.22
C GLN A 269 -9.72 29.42 5.68
N ARG A 270 -10.50 30.50 5.57
CA ARG A 270 -11.88 30.46 5.08
C ARG A 270 -11.96 30.03 3.61
N ASN A 271 -11.13 30.59 2.73
CA ASN A 271 -11.16 30.25 1.30
C ASN A 271 -10.69 28.81 1.08
N VAL A 272 -9.65 28.36 1.78
CA VAL A 272 -9.18 26.98 1.72
C VAL A 272 -10.25 26.02 2.25
N GLY A 273 -10.87 26.34 3.40
CA GLY A 273 -11.97 25.54 3.95
C GLY A 273 -13.16 25.43 3.00
N LEU A 274 -13.57 26.54 2.38
CA LEU A 274 -14.63 26.55 1.37
C LEU A 274 -14.25 25.71 0.14
N LEU A 275 -13.04 25.86 -0.38
CA LEU A 275 -12.57 25.09 -1.53
C LEU A 275 -12.58 23.58 -1.25
N VAL A 276 -12.07 23.17 -0.09
CA VAL A 276 -12.09 21.77 0.33
C VAL A 276 -13.52 21.27 0.49
N GLN A 277 -14.44 22.07 1.04
CA GLN A 277 -15.86 21.70 1.11
C GLN A 277 -16.56 21.64 -0.25
N MET A 278 -16.15 22.47 -1.22
CA MET A 278 -16.70 22.43 -2.59
C MET A 278 -16.17 21.23 -3.36
N ALA A 279 -14.89 20.89 -3.18
CA ALA A 279 -14.27 19.72 -3.79
C ALA A 279 -14.71 18.41 -3.11
N PHE A 280 -14.92 18.46 -1.79
CA PHE A 280 -15.29 17.35 -0.94
C PHE A 280 -16.44 17.76 0.00
N PRO A 281 -17.68 17.84 -0.52
CA PRO A 281 -18.82 18.17 0.32
C PRO A 281 -18.97 17.12 1.41
N PRO A 282 -19.13 17.53 2.69
CA PRO A 282 -19.25 16.58 3.78
C PRO A 282 -20.48 15.71 3.55
N HIS A 283 -20.31 14.39 3.63
CA HIS A 283 -21.44 13.48 3.49
C HIS A 283 -22.44 13.71 4.63
N ALA A 284 -23.74 13.52 4.40
CA ALA A 284 -24.76 13.70 5.45
C ALA A 284 -24.42 12.90 6.73
N HIS A 285 -23.88 11.69 6.54
CA HIS A 285 -23.40 10.81 7.59
C HIS A 285 -22.22 11.38 8.43
N GLU A 286 -21.46 12.35 7.94
CA GLU A 286 -20.36 12.99 8.71
C GLU A 286 -20.87 13.87 9.85
N SER A 287 -22.14 14.29 9.79
CA SER A 287 -22.80 15.02 10.89
C SER A 287 -23.26 14.11 12.02
N LEU A 288 -23.27 12.79 11.81
CA LEU A 288 -23.72 11.80 12.78
C LEU A 288 -22.64 11.47 13.82
N ARG A 289 -23.09 11.06 15.00
CA ARG A 289 -22.22 10.63 16.10
C ARG A 289 -21.87 9.15 15.96
N LEU A 290 -20.88 8.86 15.12
CA LEU A 290 -20.43 7.51 14.78
C LEU A 290 -18.95 7.28 15.18
N PRO A 291 -18.61 7.27 16.49
CA PRO A 291 -17.22 7.16 16.95
C PRO A 291 -16.51 5.87 16.53
N ALA A 292 -17.21 4.74 16.39
CA ALA A 292 -16.60 3.49 15.97
C ALA A 292 -16.26 3.49 14.47
N LEU A 293 -17.13 4.07 13.64
CA LEU A 293 -16.92 4.15 12.19
C LEU A 293 -15.96 5.29 11.80
N ARG A 294 -15.71 6.24 12.70
CA ARG A 294 -14.83 7.40 12.50
C ARG A 294 -13.54 7.33 13.32
N ALA A 295 -13.16 6.15 13.80
CA ALA A 295 -11.93 6.01 14.58
C ALA A 295 -10.71 6.33 13.68
N PRO A 296 -9.84 7.29 14.06
CA PRO A 296 -8.79 7.82 13.17
C PRO A 296 -7.67 6.84 12.83
N ASN A 297 -7.59 5.70 13.51
CA ASN A 297 -6.56 4.67 13.32
C ASN A 297 -7.18 3.31 12.98
N THR A 298 -8.31 3.32 12.26
CA THR A 298 -8.93 2.08 11.79
C THR A 298 -8.04 1.49 10.70
N LEU A 299 -7.61 0.24 10.90
CA LEU A 299 -6.79 -0.50 9.96
C LEU A 299 -7.52 -1.76 9.50
N PRO A 300 -7.21 -2.29 8.31
CA PRO A 300 -7.69 -3.59 7.89
C PRO A 300 -7.29 -4.69 8.90
N VAL A 301 -8.16 -5.67 9.06
CA VAL A 301 -7.90 -6.86 9.88
C VAL A 301 -6.97 -7.78 9.10
N ILE A 302 -5.82 -8.13 9.70
CA ILE A 302 -4.79 -9.01 9.12
C ILE A 302 -4.56 -10.22 10.05
N PHE A 303 -4.39 -11.40 9.47
CA PHE A 303 -4.16 -12.67 10.17
C PHE A 303 -2.69 -13.07 10.12
N THR A 304 -1.93 -12.67 11.15
CA THR A 304 -0.47 -12.83 11.22
C THR A 304 0.01 -14.15 11.84
N LYS A 305 -0.89 -14.94 12.45
CA LYS A 305 -0.51 -16.17 13.16
C LYS A 305 0.00 -17.22 12.18
N VAL A 306 1.24 -17.66 12.33
CA VAL A 306 1.85 -18.72 11.52
C VAL A 306 1.67 -20.08 12.22
N PRO A 307 1.23 -21.14 11.51
CA PRO A 307 1.10 -22.48 12.08
C PRO A 307 2.49 -23.13 12.29
N PRO A 308 2.59 -24.22 13.08
CA PRO A 308 3.85 -24.97 13.16
C PRO A 308 4.26 -25.51 11.79
N LEU A 309 5.27 -24.89 11.16
CA LEU A 309 5.64 -25.14 9.76
C LEU A 309 6.03 -26.60 9.50
N GLU A 310 6.70 -27.25 10.46
CA GLU A 310 7.06 -28.67 10.34
C GLU A 310 5.82 -29.58 10.25
N LYS A 311 4.76 -29.27 11.01
CA LYS A 311 3.48 -30.00 10.91
C LYS A 311 2.76 -29.71 9.60
N LEU A 312 2.86 -28.47 9.11
CA LEU A 312 2.26 -28.06 7.84
C LEU A 312 2.94 -28.78 6.66
N LYS A 313 4.28 -28.82 6.64
CA LYS A 313 5.09 -29.56 5.67
C LYS A 313 4.74 -31.05 5.65
N ALA A 314 4.66 -31.67 6.83
CA ALA A 314 4.29 -33.09 6.94
C ALA A 314 2.90 -33.39 6.34
N LYS A 315 1.93 -32.48 6.52
CA LYS A 315 0.58 -32.61 5.92
C LYS A 315 0.56 -32.34 4.42
N MET A 316 1.41 -31.42 3.96
CA MET A 316 1.53 -31.03 2.56
C MET A 316 2.15 -32.14 1.69
N GLY A 317 2.97 -33.02 2.30
CA GLY A 317 3.54 -34.19 1.62
C GLY A 317 4.53 -33.77 0.51
N PRO A 318 4.56 -34.45 -0.65
CA PRO A 318 5.52 -34.17 -1.72
C PRO A 318 5.49 -32.74 -2.26
N ALA A 319 4.35 -32.03 -2.10
CA ALA A 319 4.24 -30.64 -2.50
C ALA A 319 5.16 -29.70 -1.69
N ALA A 320 5.56 -30.07 -0.47
CA ALA A 320 6.46 -29.28 0.37
C ALA A 320 7.90 -29.23 -0.17
N ASP A 321 8.31 -30.24 -0.94
CA ASP A 321 9.66 -30.36 -1.49
C ASP A 321 9.82 -29.65 -2.84
N VAL A 322 8.73 -29.13 -3.42
CA VAL A 322 8.77 -28.34 -4.64
C VAL A 322 9.57 -27.05 -4.38
N PRO A 323 10.59 -26.72 -5.19
CA PRO A 323 11.48 -25.58 -4.92
C PRO A 323 10.74 -24.26 -4.66
N ALA A 324 9.70 -23.97 -5.45
CA ALA A 324 8.87 -22.79 -5.29
C ALA A 324 8.18 -22.71 -3.92
N VAL A 325 7.59 -23.83 -3.46
CA VAL A 325 6.90 -23.91 -2.16
C VAL A 325 7.89 -23.85 -1.02
N LYS A 326 9.04 -24.53 -1.17
CA LYS A 326 10.14 -24.49 -0.19
C LYS A 326 10.69 -23.08 0.00
N GLY A 327 10.83 -22.31 -1.08
CA GLY A 327 11.25 -20.91 -1.03
C GLY A 327 10.29 -20.06 -0.20
N VAL A 328 8.98 -20.17 -0.43
CA VAL A 328 7.98 -19.43 0.36
C VAL A 328 7.92 -19.91 1.82
N LEU A 329 8.04 -21.20 2.08
CA LEU A 329 8.11 -21.73 3.45
C LEU A 329 9.34 -21.19 4.20
N HIS A 330 10.48 -21.08 3.53
CA HIS A 330 11.68 -20.46 4.11
C HIS A 330 11.45 -18.98 4.39
N PHE A 331 10.91 -18.24 3.42
CA PHE A 331 10.54 -16.83 3.58
C PHE A 331 9.62 -16.60 4.78
N VAL A 332 8.54 -17.38 4.90
CA VAL A 332 7.61 -17.30 6.05
C VAL A 332 8.33 -17.62 7.36
N SER A 333 9.22 -18.61 7.37
CA SER A 333 10.00 -18.95 8.57
C SER A 333 10.95 -17.83 8.98
N GLU A 334 11.63 -17.19 8.02
CA GLU A 334 12.56 -16.10 8.31
C GLU A 334 11.83 -14.86 8.81
N GLY A 335 10.68 -14.52 8.22
CA GLY A 335 9.84 -13.39 8.63
C GLY A 335 9.30 -13.50 10.07
N GLN A 336 9.34 -14.67 10.70
CA GLN A 336 9.04 -14.81 12.13
C GLN A 336 10.19 -14.35 13.05
N SER A 337 11.42 -14.36 12.52
CA SER A 337 12.66 -14.16 13.28
C SER A 337 13.42 -12.89 12.92
N LYS A 338 13.19 -12.36 11.72
CA LYS A 338 13.87 -11.21 11.15
C LYS A 338 12.86 -10.16 10.70
N PRO A 339 13.21 -8.86 10.76
CA PRO A 339 12.42 -7.81 10.13
C PRO A 339 12.26 -8.05 8.62
N ALA A 340 11.17 -7.57 8.03
CA ALA A 340 10.87 -7.71 6.59
C ALA A 340 12.03 -7.23 5.70
N ALA A 341 12.70 -6.15 6.12
CA ALA A 341 13.93 -5.64 5.52
C ALA A 341 14.96 -6.75 5.26
N GLN A 342 15.30 -7.55 6.27
CA GLN A 342 16.37 -8.55 6.17
C GLN A 342 15.92 -9.87 5.54
N THR A 343 14.74 -9.91 4.92
CA THR A 343 14.13 -11.13 4.36
C THR A 343 13.91 -10.95 2.86
N HIS A 344 14.53 -11.82 2.06
CA HIS A 344 14.43 -11.78 0.59
C HIS A 344 13.14 -12.40 0.09
N LEU A 345 12.53 -11.79 -0.92
CA LEU A 345 11.37 -12.38 -1.57
C LEU A 345 11.76 -13.71 -2.26
N PRO A 346 10.90 -14.74 -2.14
CA PRO A 346 11.10 -15.98 -2.87
C PRO A 346 10.77 -15.80 -4.37
N ASP A 347 11.01 -16.82 -5.18
CA ASP A 347 10.58 -16.84 -6.59
C ASP A 347 9.04 -16.87 -6.67
N LEU A 348 8.45 -15.68 -6.78
CA LEU A 348 7.00 -15.48 -6.81
C LEU A 348 6.38 -15.97 -8.13
N ASP A 349 7.10 -15.92 -9.25
CA ASP A 349 6.61 -16.44 -10.53
C ASP A 349 6.45 -17.96 -10.49
N ALA A 350 7.47 -18.67 -9.98
CA ALA A 350 7.43 -20.11 -9.83
C ALA A 350 6.36 -20.54 -8.81
N PHE A 351 6.23 -19.80 -7.70
CA PHE A 351 5.18 -20.08 -6.71
C PHE A 351 3.79 -19.78 -7.25
N SER A 352 3.62 -18.73 -8.05
CA SER A 352 2.36 -18.39 -8.73
C SER A 352 1.96 -19.50 -9.70
N TRP A 353 2.91 -20.00 -10.50
CA TRP A 353 2.67 -21.13 -11.39
C TRP A 353 2.24 -22.38 -10.63
N PHE A 354 2.95 -22.72 -9.55
CA PHE A 354 2.57 -23.85 -8.71
C PHE A 354 1.17 -23.68 -8.11
N SER A 355 0.84 -22.47 -7.62
CA SER A 355 -0.44 -22.17 -6.98
C SER A 355 -1.62 -22.29 -7.94
N ARG A 356 -1.44 -21.94 -9.22
CA ARG A 356 -2.44 -22.14 -10.29
C ARG A 356 -2.72 -23.62 -10.57
N GLU A 357 -1.69 -24.46 -10.48
CA GLU A 357 -1.79 -25.90 -10.73
C GLU A 357 -2.21 -26.71 -9.49
N ALA A 358 -2.05 -26.16 -8.28
CA ALA A 358 -2.31 -26.86 -7.04
C ALA A 358 -3.73 -27.44 -6.93
N PRO A 359 -4.81 -26.71 -7.31
CA PRO A 359 -6.17 -27.26 -7.29
C PRO A 359 -6.39 -28.53 -8.11
N SER A 360 -5.59 -28.78 -9.15
CA SER A 360 -5.72 -29.97 -10.00
C SER A 360 -4.77 -31.11 -9.62
N LYS A 361 -3.70 -30.81 -8.86
CA LYS A 361 -2.62 -31.76 -8.52
C LYS A 361 -2.58 -32.17 -7.05
N VAL A 362 -3.14 -31.35 -6.17
CA VAL A 362 -3.13 -31.57 -4.72
C VAL A 362 -4.54 -31.99 -4.27
N PRO A 363 -4.68 -33.05 -3.44
CA PRO A 363 -5.97 -33.42 -2.88
C PRO A 363 -6.62 -32.26 -2.11
N THR A 364 -7.94 -32.12 -2.22
CA THR A 364 -8.72 -31.03 -1.60
C THR A 364 -8.50 -30.93 -0.09
N GLU A 365 -8.33 -32.06 0.59
CA GLU A 365 -8.10 -32.18 2.03
C GLU A 365 -6.73 -31.64 2.46
N VAL A 366 -5.80 -31.53 1.50
CA VAL A 366 -4.42 -31.06 1.71
C VAL A 366 -4.23 -29.65 1.14
N LEU A 367 -5.08 -29.21 0.20
CA LEU A 367 -4.99 -27.90 -0.45
C LEU A 367 -4.92 -26.73 0.54
N PHE A 368 -5.57 -26.85 1.71
CA PHE A 368 -5.49 -25.83 2.76
C PHE A 368 -4.04 -25.53 3.15
N THR A 369 -3.13 -26.48 3.09
CA THR A 369 -1.72 -26.27 3.45
C THR A 369 -1.02 -25.29 2.49
N ILE A 370 -1.36 -25.31 1.20
CA ILE A 370 -0.82 -24.38 0.20
C ILE A 370 -1.41 -22.99 0.42
N VAL A 371 -2.73 -22.91 0.62
CA VAL A 371 -3.43 -21.64 0.88
C VAL A 371 -2.97 -21.02 2.21
N ASP A 372 -2.67 -21.84 3.23
CA ASP A 372 -2.18 -21.38 4.52
C ASP A 372 -0.75 -20.83 4.44
N VAL A 373 0.12 -21.41 3.59
CA VAL A 373 1.43 -20.83 3.27
C VAL A 373 1.27 -19.50 2.55
N LEU A 374 0.42 -19.43 1.53
CA LEU A 374 0.11 -18.18 0.82
C LEU A 374 -0.42 -17.12 1.79
N ARG A 375 -1.38 -17.46 2.66
CA ARG A 375 -1.91 -16.59 3.72
C ARG A 375 -0.79 -16.02 4.58
N CYS A 376 0.11 -16.87 5.08
CA CYS A 376 1.23 -16.42 5.91
C CYS A 376 2.17 -15.49 5.15
N ALA A 377 2.40 -15.77 3.87
CA ALA A 377 3.29 -14.99 3.02
C ALA A 377 2.69 -13.61 2.67
N LEU A 378 1.37 -13.53 2.47
CA LEU A 378 0.63 -12.28 2.21
C LEU A 378 0.66 -11.27 3.37
N VAL A 379 1.15 -11.66 4.55
CA VAL A 379 1.41 -10.71 5.64
C VAL A 379 2.47 -9.68 5.25
N ASP A 380 3.40 -10.02 4.35
CA ASP A 380 4.37 -9.08 3.80
C ASP A 380 3.74 -8.24 2.67
N PRO A 381 3.71 -6.90 2.79
CA PRO A 381 3.11 -6.02 1.79
C PRO A 381 3.73 -6.15 0.39
N ARG A 382 5.00 -6.55 0.28
CA ARG A 382 5.67 -6.72 -1.02
C ARG A 382 5.07 -7.89 -1.81
N LEU A 383 4.74 -8.98 -1.11
CA LEU A 383 4.15 -10.17 -1.71
C LEU A 383 2.69 -9.94 -2.07
N SER A 384 1.93 -9.28 -1.19
CA SER A 384 0.58 -8.83 -1.54
C SER A 384 0.58 -7.86 -2.73
N GLY A 385 1.49 -6.88 -2.73
CA GLY A 385 1.66 -5.92 -3.82
C GLY A 385 1.98 -6.58 -5.16
N TYR A 386 2.87 -7.58 -5.19
CA TYR A 386 3.16 -8.35 -6.40
C TYR A 386 1.89 -8.98 -7.02
N TYR A 387 1.00 -9.54 -6.20
CA TYR A 387 -0.27 -10.11 -6.70
C TYR A 387 -1.35 -9.08 -7.04
N ALA A 388 -1.24 -7.85 -6.52
CA ALA A 388 -2.11 -6.74 -6.93
C ALA A 388 -1.85 -6.35 -8.38
N GLU A 389 -0.57 -6.33 -8.77
CA GLU A 389 -0.12 -5.97 -10.12
C GLU A 389 -0.31 -7.08 -11.16
N GLU A 390 -0.61 -8.30 -10.72
CA GLU A 390 -0.76 -9.43 -11.63
C GLU A 390 -1.95 -9.21 -12.56
N LYS A 391 -1.68 -9.08 -13.87
CA LYS A 391 -2.71 -8.88 -14.89
C LYS A 391 -3.83 -9.92 -14.76
N ASN A 392 -5.06 -9.43 -14.59
CA ASN A 392 -6.30 -10.21 -14.40
C ASN A 392 -6.30 -11.13 -13.18
N HIS A 393 -5.40 -10.94 -12.21
CA HIS A 393 -5.29 -11.76 -10.98
C HIS A 393 -5.32 -13.27 -11.23
N LYS A 394 -4.65 -13.72 -12.31
CA LYS A 394 -4.66 -15.10 -12.82
C LYS A 394 -4.22 -16.16 -11.81
N THR A 395 -3.62 -15.79 -10.68
CA THR A 395 -3.25 -16.69 -9.59
C THR A 395 -4.25 -16.66 -8.45
N ILE A 396 -4.50 -15.48 -7.87
CA ILE A 396 -5.31 -15.33 -6.65
C ILE A 396 -6.81 -15.54 -6.92
N ALA A 397 -7.36 -14.94 -7.98
CA ALA A 397 -8.79 -15.02 -8.27
C ALA A 397 -9.28 -16.45 -8.59
N PRO A 398 -8.59 -17.24 -9.44
CA PRO A 398 -8.98 -18.62 -9.70
C PRO A 398 -8.93 -19.52 -8.46
N LEU A 399 -8.01 -19.25 -7.52
CA LEU A 399 -7.93 -20.01 -6.27
C LEU A 399 -9.20 -19.84 -5.44
N PHE A 400 -9.70 -18.61 -5.25
CA PHE A 400 -10.96 -18.38 -4.55
C PHE A 400 -12.16 -18.94 -5.31
N SER A 401 -12.18 -18.77 -6.63
CA SER A 401 -13.24 -19.33 -7.50
C SER A 401 -13.31 -20.86 -7.38
N HIS A 402 -12.16 -21.53 -7.35
CA HIS A 402 -12.09 -22.97 -7.12
C HIS A 402 -12.66 -23.34 -5.75
N ILE A 403 -12.23 -22.66 -4.68
CA ILE A 403 -12.70 -22.93 -3.31
C ILE A 403 -14.22 -22.75 -3.18
N ASN A 404 -14.82 -21.76 -3.86
CA ASN A 404 -16.26 -21.57 -3.89
C ASN A 404 -16.99 -22.66 -4.68
N SER A 405 -16.35 -23.23 -5.70
CA SER A 405 -16.94 -24.31 -6.52
C SER A 405 -17.02 -25.67 -5.80
N LEU A 406 -16.30 -25.82 -4.67
CA LEU A 406 -16.31 -27.05 -3.88
C LEU A 406 -17.63 -27.19 -3.13
N LYS A 407 -18.39 -28.25 -3.46
CA LYS A 407 -19.65 -28.59 -2.79
C LYS A 407 -19.46 -28.82 -1.29
N ASP A 408 -18.43 -29.58 -0.92
CA ASP A 408 -18.07 -29.91 0.46
C ASP A 408 -16.67 -29.38 0.77
N CYS A 409 -16.53 -28.04 0.85
CA CYS A 409 -15.24 -27.43 1.15
C CYS A 409 -14.80 -27.75 2.58
N PRO A 410 -13.58 -28.28 2.80
CA PRO A 410 -13.05 -28.51 4.15
C PRO A 410 -13.02 -27.22 4.97
N TYR A 411 -13.42 -27.30 6.25
CA TYR A 411 -13.37 -26.19 7.22
C TYR A 411 -12.02 -25.46 7.19
N SER A 412 -10.92 -26.22 7.29
CA SER A 412 -9.58 -25.64 7.32
C SER A 412 -9.25 -24.85 6.06
N LEU A 413 -9.70 -25.33 4.88
CA LEU A 413 -9.47 -24.65 3.60
C LEU A 413 -10.27 -23.35 3.52
N ARG A 414 -11.55 -23.38 3.89
CA ARG A 414 -12.41 -22.19 3.89
C ARG A 414 -11.89 -21.13 4.86
N LEU A 415 -11.49 -21.53 6.06
CA LEU A 415 -10.96 -20.63 7.07
C LEU A 415 -9.68 -19.93 6.58
N VAL A 416 -8.68 -20.67 6.09
CA VAL A 416 -7.42 -20.04 5.65
C VAL A 416 -7.59 -19.23 4.38
N ALA A 417 -8.58 -19.54 3.53
CA ALA A 417 -8.94 -18.73 2.37
C ALA A 417 -9.49 -17.36 2.77
N LEU A 418 -10.43 -17.30 3.72
CA LEU A 418 -10.94 -16.03 4.27
C LEU A 418 -9.82 -15.18 4.86
N GLN A 419 -8.92 -15.81 5.62
CA GLN A 419 -7.78 -15.14 6.21
C GLN A 419 -6.77 -14.68 5.15
N ALA A 420 -6.55 -15.45 4.08
CA ALA A 420 -5.72 -15.04 2.95
C ALA A 420 -6.33 -13.82 2.26
N GLY A 421 -7.65 -13.80 2.04
CA GLY A 421 -8.38 -12.65 1.51
C GLY A 421 -8.19 -11.40 2.37
N CYS A 422 -8.20 -11.55 3.70
CA CYS A 422 -7.92 -10.44 4.61
C CYS A 422 -6.48 -9.92 4.44
N ASN A 423 -5.51 -10.82 4.32
CA ASN A 423 -4.11 -10.47 4.17
C ASN A 423 -3.78 -9.82 2.81
N LEU A 424 -4.67 -9.86 1.81
CA LEU A 424 -4.48 -9.06 0.58
C LEU A 424 -4.46 -7.55 0.89
N PHE A 425 -5.15 -7.11 1.95
CA PHE A 425 -5.20 -5.70 2.37
C PHE A 425 -3.92 -5.20 3.06
N THR A 426 -2.86 -6.01 3.16
CA THR A 426 -1.54 -5.53 3.62
C THR A 426 -0.89 -4.58 2.63
N SER A 427 -1.22 -4.67 1.34
CA SER A 427 -0.72 -3.76 0.31
C SER A 427 -1.73 -2.64 0.05
N PRO A 428 -1.30 -1.37 -0.05
CA PRO A 428 -2.18 -0.26 -0.40
C PRO A 428 -2.70 -0.31 -1.84
N LEU A 429 -2.09 -1.13 -2.71
CA LEU A 429 -2.46 -1.26 -4.12
C LEU A 429 -3.74 -2.12 -4.31
N TYR A 430 -3.91 -3.10 -3.45
CA TYR A 430 -4.91 -4.16 -3.60
C TYR A 430 -6.38 -3.70 -3.44
N PRO A 431 -6.74 -2.75 -2.54
CA PRO A 431 -8.13 -2.33 -2.34
C PRO A 431 -8.87 -1.93 -3.62
N GLN A 432 -8.26 -1.18 -4.53
CA GLN A 432 -8.91 -0.78 -5.78
C GLN A 432 -9.22 -2.00 -6.67
N HIS A 433 -8.33 -3.00 -6.66
CA HIS A 433 -8.50 -4.24 -7.41
C HIS A 433 -9.56 -5.16 -6.79
N ILE A 434 -9.55 -5.36 -5.46
CA ILE A 434 -10.57 -6.17 -4.76
C ILE A 434 -11.96 -5.60 -4.98
N LEU A 435 -12.11 -4.27 -4.94
CA LEU A 435 -13.41 -3.64 -5.04
C LEU A 435 -13.87 -3.47 -6.50
N GLY A 436 -12.94 -3.21 -7.43
CA GLY A 436 -13.27 -2.79 -8.80
C GLY A 436 -13.02 -3.83 -9.89
N CYS A 437 -12.39 -4.98 -9.60
CA CYS A 437 -12.12 -6.02 -10.60
C CYS A 437 -13.04 -7.23 -10.39
N PRO A 438 -14.08 -7.45 -11.24
CA PRO A 438 -15.06 -8.53 -11.05
C PRO A 438 -14.46 -9.93 -10.95
N ALA A 439 -13.31 -10.16 -11.61
CA ALA A 439 -12.60 -11.44 -11.53
C ALA A 439 -12.20 -11.80 -10.08
N LEU A 440 -12.01 -10.79 -9.23
CA LEU A 440 -11.57 -10.92 -7.85
C LEU A 440 -12.66 -10.52 -6.85
N THR A 441 -13.42 -9.47 -7.14
CA THR A 441 -14.55 -9.01 -6.31
C THR A 441 -15.57 -10.13 -6.12
N ASN A 442 -16.09 -10.70 -7.21
CA ASN A 442 -17.17 -11.69 -7.16
C ASN A 442 -16.81 -12.95 -6.35
N PRO A 443 -15.65 -13.62 -6.56
CA PRO A 443 -15.32 -14.79 -5.75
C PRO A 443 -15.05 -14.43 -4.27
N LEU A 444 -14.56 -13.24 -3.95
CA LEU A 444 -14.41 -12.81 -2.56
C LEU A 444 -15.75 -12.54 -1.90
N VAL A 445 -16.66 -11.82 -2.56
CA VAL A 445 -18.03 -11.60 -2.06
C VAL A 445 -18.74 -12.91 -1.83
N GLN A 446 -18.72 -13.82 -2.82
CA GLN A 446 -19.31 -15.15 -2.68
C GLN A 446 -18.67 -15.95 -1.52
N LEU A 447 -17.35 -15.87 -1.33
CA LEU A 447 -16.68 -16.55 -0.23
C LEU A 447 -17.14 -15.98 1.12
N ILE A 448 -17.30 -14.67 1.23
CA ILE A 448 -17.81 -14.00 2.43
C ILE A 448 -19.26 -14.43 2.70
N THR A 449 -20.16 -14.25 1.74
CA THR A 449 -21.61 -14.42 1.93
C THR A 449 -21.97 -15.85 2.29
N THR A 450 -21.32 -16.83 1.66
CA THR A 450 -21.47 -18.25 2.01
C THR A 450 -20.87 -18.62 3.38
N SER A 451 -19.87 -17.87 3.86
CA SER A 451 -19.17 -18.16 5.11
C SER A 451 -19.76 -17.43 6.32
N LEU A 452 -20.48 -16.31 6.11
CA LEU A 452 -21.16 -15.57 7.17
C LEU A 452 -22.26 -16.41 7.85
N LEU A 453 -22.90 -17.30 7.10
CA LEU A 453 -24.00 -18.14 7.55
C LEU A 453 -23.55 -19.57 7.95
N ASP A 454 -22.25 -19.82 8.11
CA ASP A 454 -21.73 -21.11 8.58
C ASP A 454 -22.25 -21.41 10.00
N ASP A 455 -23.11 -22.41 10.12
CA ASP A 455 -23.81 -22.78 11.35
C ASP A 455 -22.94 -23.59 12.31
N ALA A 456 -21.93 -24.29 11.78
CA ALA A 456 -21.08 -25.21 12.52
C ALA A 456 -19.84 -24.54 13.13
N HIS A 457 -19.29 -23.50 12.49
CA HIS A 457 -17.94 -23.00 12.80
C HIS A 457 -17.89 -21.49 13.04
N HIS A 458 -17.87 -21.09 14.32
CA HIS A 458 -17.74 -19.67 14.70
C HIS A 458 -16.50 -18.98 14.09
N ASN A 459 -15.36 -19.67 13.97
CA ASN A 459 -14.13 -19.08 13.44
C ASN A 459 -14.26 -18.68 11.96
N VAL A 460 -15.05 -19.43 11.17
CA VAL A 460 -15.31 -19.10 9.77
C VAL A 460 -16.15 -17.84 9.69
N ARG A 461 -17.21 -17.74 10.51
CA ARG A 461 -18.03 -16.52 10.60
C ARG A 461 -17.23 -15.29 10.99
N VAL A 462 -16.33 -15.40 11.97
CA VAL A 462 -15.44 -14.30 12.38
C VAL A 462 -14.48 -13.90 11.27
N ALA A 463 -13.84 -14.87 10.60
CA ALA A 463 -12.96 -14.57 9.48
C ALA A 463 -13.70 -13.94 8.28
N ALA A 464 -14.93 -14.38 8.02
CA ALA A 464 -15.81 -13.78 7.00
C ALA A 464 -16.20 -12.35 7.36
N ALA A 465 -16.55 -12.10 8.62
CA ALA A 465 -16.82 -10.75 9.12
C ALA A 465 -15.61 -9.82 8.97
N SER A 466 -14.40 -10.31 9.25
CA SER A 466 -13.16 -9.55 9.07
C SER A 466 -12.89 -9.20 7.61
N LEU A 467 -13.11 -10.13 6.68
CA LEU A 467 -12.94 -9.86 5.25
C LEU A 467 -14.00 -8.89 4.72
N ALA A 468 -15.25 -9.08 5.13
CA ALA A 468 -16.35 -8.16 4.83
C ALA A 468 -16.05 -6.74 5.36
N PHE A 469 -15.52 -6.65 6.58
CA PHE A 469 -15.09 -5.40 7.17
C PHE A 469 -13.98 -4.74 6.36
N ASN A 470 -12.94 -5.47 5.94
CA ASN A 470 -11.86 -4.90 5.12
C ASN A 470 -12.40 -4.32 3.81
N MET A 471 -13.28 -5.05 3.12
CA MET A 471 -13.91 -4.57 1.87
C MET A 471 -14.79 -3.34 2.11
N ALA A 472 -15.66 -3.39 3.12
CA ALA A 472 -16.56 -2.29 3.48
C ALA A 472 -15.80 -1.03 3.94
N PHE A 473 -14.76 -1.21 4.74
CA PHE A 473 -13.88 -0.14 5.20
C PHE A 473 -13.11 0.50 4.05
N ALA A 474 -12.56 -0.30 3.13
CA ALA A 474 -11.90 0.21 1.95
C ALA A 474 -12.87 0.97 1.02
N ASN A 475 -14.07 0.44 0.80
CA ASN A 475 -15.06 1.09 -0.05
C ASN A 475 -15.55 2.42 0.56
N SER A 476 -15.89 2.43 1.85
CA SER A 476 -16.32 3.67 2.53
C SER A 476 -15.20 4.71 2.62
N SER A 477 -13.96 4.29 2.83
CA SER A 477 -12.80 5.19 2.79
C SER A 477 -12.65 5.84 1.41
N LEU A 478 -12.69 5.06 0.32
CA LEU A 478 -12.62 5.61 -1.06
C LEU A 478 -13.82 6.49 -1.40
N ARG A 479 -15.00 6.15 -0.91
CA ARG A 479 -16.23 6.93 -1.08
C ARG A 479 -16.14 8.30 -0.41
N ILE A 480 -15.59 8.37 0.80
CA ILE A 480 -15.52 9.61 1.60
C ILE A 480 -14.30 10.45 1.23
N GLU A 481 -13.14 9.83 1.00
CA GLU A 481 -11.89 10.54 0.74
C GLU A 481 -11.72 10.94 -0.72
N ASP A 482 -12.20 10.11 -1.65
CA ASP A 482 -11.97 10.29 -3.09
C ASP A 482 -13.27 10.42 -3.92
N HIS A 483 -14.46 10.36 -3.30
CA HIS A 483 -15.75 10.35 -3.99
C HIS A 483 -15.87 9.28 -5.08
N LYS A 484 -15.23 8.13 -4.86
CA LYS A 484 -15.28 6.99 -5.76
C LYS A 484 -16.14 5.89 -5.16
N GLU A 485 -17.18 5.50 -5.89
CA GLU A 485 -17.89 4.25 -5.63
C GLU A 485 -17.21 3.15 -6.46
N VAL A 486 -16.34 2.37 -5.81
CA VAL A 486 -15.53 1.35 -6.51
C VAL A 486 -16.18 -0.01 -6.46
N LEU A 487 -16.74 -0.40 -5.31
CA LEU A 487 -17.48 -1.64 -5.17
C LEU A 487 -18.84 -1.53 -5.89
N PRO A 488 -19.17 -2.40 -6.85
CA PRO A 488 -20.45 -2.33 -7.55
C PRO A 488 -21.64 -2.42 -6.59
N GLU A 489 -22.72 -1.67 -6.87
CA GLU A 489 -23.89 -1.61 -5.99
C GLU A 489 -24.54 -2.98 -5.77
N SER A 490 -24.55 -3.87 -6.77
CA SER A 490 -25.03 -5.25 -6.63
C SER A 490 -24.27 -6.05 -5.56
N GLU A 491 -22.94 -5.89 -5.51
CA GLU A 491 -22.09 -6.56 -4.53
C GLU A 491 -22.29 -5.97 -3.13
N GLN A 492 -22.56 -4.66 -3.04
CA GLN A 492 -22.91 -4.02 -1.77
C GLN A 492 -24.26 -4.52 -1.24
N ILE A 493 -25.26 -4.67 -2.12
CA ILE A 493 -26.57 -5.22 -1.79
C ILE A 493 -26.43 -6.65 -1.28
N GLU A 494 -25.66 -7.49 -1.98
CA GLU A 494 -25.44 -8.88 -1.57
C GLU A 494 -24.77 -8.95 -0.19
N LEU A 495 -23.66 -8.21 0.00
CA LEU A 495 -22.98 -8.16 1.30
C LEU A 495 -23.88 -7.63 2.41
N ALA A 496 -24.67 -6.58 2.15
CA ALA A 496 -25.57 -5.99 3.14
C ALA A 496 -26.67 -6.96 3.55
N ALA A 497 -27.29 -7.65 2.60
CA ALA A 497 -28.32 -8.64 2.87
C ALA A 497 -27.76 -9.81 3.69
N SER A 498 -26.63 -10.39 3.28
CA SER A 498 -26.00 -11.51 4.01
C SER A 498 -25.50 -11.11 5.39
N LEU A 499 -24.94 -9.91 5.55
CA LEU A 499 -24.55 -9.40 6.87
C LEU A 499 -25.76 -9.20 7.77
N LEU A 500 -26.87 -8.67 7.25
CA LEU A 500 -28.08 -8.45 8.02
C LEU A 500 -28.70 -9.78 8.47
N GLU A 501 -28.74 -10.78 7.59
CA GLU A 501 -29.17 -12.14 7.92
C GLU A 501 -28.25 -12.78 8.98
N ALA A 502 -26.93 -12.66 8.83
CA ALA A 502 -25.97 -13.15 9.82
C ALA A 502 -26.12 -12.45 11.19
N ILE A 503 -26.36 -11.13 11.20
CA ILE A 503 -26.70 -10.39 12.41
C ILE A 503 -27.97 -10.97 13.01
N GLN A 504 -29.02 -11.18 12.23
CA GLN A 504 -30.32 -11.70 12.68
C GLN A 504 -30.23 -13.12 13.27
N GLU A 505 -29.37 -13.98 12.76
CA GLU A 505 -29.23 -15.35 13.28
C GLU A 505 -28.24 -15.49 14.44
N GLU A 506 -27.28 -14.58 14.60
CA GLU A 506 -26.25 -14.69 15.65
C GLU A 506 -26.84 -14.57 17.06
N LYS A 507 -26.53 -15.55 17.91
CA LYS A 507 -27.11 -15.72 19.25
C LYS A 507 -26.06 -15.96 20.32
N GLU A 508 -24.86 -16.37 19.94
CA GLU A 508 -23.87 -16.93 20.86
C GLU A 508 -22.55 -16.15 20.86
N SER A 509 -22.05 -15.73 19.69
CA SER A 509 -20.71 -15.15 19.55
C SER A 509 -20.74 -13.62 19.52
N PRO A 510 -20.30 -12.93 20.60
CA PRO A 510 -20.22 -11.48 20.60
C PRO A 510 -19.15 -10.97 19.62
N GLU A 511 -18.10 -11.75 19.40
CA GLU A 511 -17.02 -11.43 18.47
C GLU A 511 -17.53 -11.42 17.02
N ALA A 512 -18.27 -12.46 16.62
CA ALA A 512 -18.87 -12.52 15.29
C ALA A 512 -19.87 -11.37 15.09
N LEU A 513 -20.77 -11.14 16.06
CA LEU A 513 -21.73 -10.04 15.98
C LEU A 513 -21.03 -8.68 15.84
N LYS A 514 -19.99 -8.42 16.64
CA LYS A 514 -19.22 -7.19 16.56
C LYS A 514 -18.61 -7.01 15.16
N GLY A 515 -18.03 -8.07 14.61
CA GLY A 515 -17.50 -8.08 13.25
C GLY A 515 -18.57 -7.77 12.21
N PHE A 516 -19.74 -8.41 12.29
CA PHE A 516 -20.84 -8.18 11.36
C PHE A 516 -21.34 -6.73 11.42
N LEU A 517 -21.50 -6.19 12.63
CA LEU A 517 -21.92 -4.81 12.85
C LEU A 517 -20.90 -3.82 12.29
N LEU A 518 -19.60 -4.02 12.52
CA LEU A 518 -18.57 -3.14 11.95
C LEU A 518 -18.56 -3.21 10.41
N ALA A 519 -18.60 -4.40 9.84
CA ALA A 519 -18.65 -4.58 8.39
C ALA A 519 -19.88 -3.90 7.78
N PHE A 520 -21.06 -4.17 8.34
CA PHE A 520 -22.33 -3.57 7.89
C PHE A 520 -22.31 -2.04 8.06
N GLY A 521 -21.85 -1.56 9.21
CA GLY A 521 -21.76 -0.13 9.50
C GLY A 521 -20.87 0.61 8.50
N HIS A 522 -19.69 0.09 8.19
CA HIS A 522 -18.82 0.67 7.16
C HIS A 522 -19.40 0.56 5.76
N LEU A 523 -20.11 -0.51 5.43
CA LEU A 523 -20.72 -0.68 4.11
C LEU A 523 -21.77 0.41 3.85
N VAL A 524 -22.62 0.66 4.85
CA VAL A 524 -23.69 1.67 4.82
C VAL A 524 -23.17 3.10 5.03
N PHE A 525 -22.03 3.27 5.71
CA PHE A 525 -21.50 4.59 6.00
C PHE A 525 -21.11 5.33 4.72
N GLY A 526 -21.75 6.48 4.50
CA GLY A 526 -21.50 7.32 3.33
C GLY A 526 -22.29 6.92 2.09
N THR A 527 -23.21 5.95 2.14
CA THR A 527 -23.98 5.55 0.95
C THR A 527 -24.91 6.66 0.43
N PRO A 528 -25.16 6.72 -0.89
CA PRO A 528 -26.14 7.65 -1.47
C PRO A 528 -27.55 7.38 -0.93
N LYS A 529 -28.29 8.44 -0.59
CA LYS A 529 -29.66 8.32 -0.04
C LYS A 529 -30.66 7.70 -1.01
N ASP A 530 -30.47 7.92 -2.30
CA ASP A 530 -31.34 7.47 -3.38
C ASP A 530 -30.82 6.19 -4.07
N GLY A 531 -29.91 5.45 -3.42
CA GLY A 531 -29.35 4.21 -3.95
C GLY A 531 -30.20 2.97 -3.64
N GLU A 532 -30.09 1.94 -4.48
CA GLU A 532 -30.79 0.66 -4.34
C GLU A 532 -30.44 -0.04 -3.01
N LEU A 533 -29.21 0.16 -2.52
CA LEU A 533 -28.82 -0.33 -1.19
C LEU A 533 -29.70 0.26 -0.08
N VAL A 534 -30.02 1.55 -0.11
CA VAL A 534 -30.88 2.17 0.92
C VAL A 534 -32.31 1.62 0.85
N ASP A 535 -32.82 1.40 -0.36
CA ASP A 535 -34.12 0.77 -0.57
C ASP A 535 -34.17 -0.65 -0.01
N LEU A 536 -33.11 -1.44 -0.23
CA LEU A 536 -32.96 -2.76 0.39
C LEU A 536 -33.02 -2.67 1.92
N LEU A 537 -32.22 -1.78 2.52
CA LEU A 537 -32.16 -1.63 3.98
C LEU A 537 -33.51 -1.28 4.60
N LYS A 538 -34.28 -0.42 3.93
CA LYS A 538 -35.66 -0.09 4.32
C LYS A 538 -36.60 -1.29 4.17
N SER A 539 -36.48 -2.04 3.07
CA SER A 539 -37.32 -3.21 2.78
C SER A 539 -37.11 -4.37 3.77
N MET A 540 -35.87 -4.55 4.24
CA MET A 540 -35.49 -5.61 5.18
C MET A 540 -35.65 -5.21 6.65
N ASP A 541 -36.17 -4.00 6.94
CA ASP A 541 -36.26 -3.44 8.29
C ASP A 541 -34.94 -3.57 9.07
N ALA A 542 -33.85 -3.14 8.43
CA ALA A 542 -32.50 -3.30 8.95
C ALA A 542 -32.32 -2.67 10.34
N GLN A 543 -33.02 -1.54 10.57
CA GLN A 543 -33.00 -0.84 11.85
C GLN A 543 -33.58 -1.70 12.97
N ALA A 544 -34.79 -2.25 12.81
CA ALA A 544 -35.40 -3.08 13.83
C ALA A 544 -34.60 -4.37 14.08
N THR A 545 -34.07 -4.97 13.00
CA THR A 545 -33.23 -6.17 13.07
C THR A 545 -32.00 -5.96 13.95
N ILE A 546 -31.24 -4.88 13.73
CA ILE A 546 -30.05 -4.57 14.53
C ILE A 546 -30.43 -4.24 15.97
N LEU A 547 -31.42 -3.36 16.18
CA LEU A 547 -31.85 -2.96 17.53
C LEU A 547 -32.41 -4.15 18.34
N GLY A 548 -33.02 -5.14 17.69
CA GLY A 548 -33.51 -6.36 18.30
C GLY A 548 -32.42 -7.16 19.02
N LYS A 549 -31.15 -7.01 18.63
CA LYS A 549 -30.02 -7.72 19.25
C LYS A 549 -29.60 -7.18 20.60
N ALA A 550 -30.08 -6.00 21.01
CA ALA A 550 -29.73 -5.41 22.29
C ALA A 550 -30.07 -6.29 23.51
N LYS A 551 -31.09 -7.15 23.40
CA LYS A 551 -31.46 -8.10 24.47
C LYS A 551 -30.46 -9.24 24.61
N ALA A 552 -30.02 -9.81 23.49
CA ALA A 552 -29.07 -10.92 23.48
C ALA A 552 -27.63 -10.45 23.77
N PHE A 553 -27.29 -9.22 23.34
CA PHE A 553 -25.94 -8.66 23.46
C PHE A 553 -25.97 -7.27 24.12
N PRO A 554 -26.31 -7.17 25.42
CA PRO A 554 -26.52 -5.88 26.09
C PRO A 554 -25.26 -5.02 26.25
N LYS A 555 -24.07 -5.61 26.08
CA LYS A 555 -22.78 -4.92 26.18
C LYS A 555 -22.28 -4.36 24.84
N GLU A 556 -22.93 -4.71 23.74
CA GLU A 556 -22.47 -4.30 22.41
C GLU A 556 -22.99 -2.89 22.08
N SER A 557 -22.11 -1.90 22.13
CA SER A 557 -22.46 -0.50 21.89
C SER A 557 -22.78 -0.21 20.42
N LEU A 558 -22.21 -0.99 19.49
CA LEU A 558 -22.42 -0.81 18.05
C LEU A 558 -23.88 -0.99 17.65
N ILE A 559 -24.66 -1.78 18.38
CA ILE A 559 -26.10 -1.95 18.12
C ILE A 559 -26.83 -0.60 18.15
N LYS A 560 -26.54 0.23 19.15
CA LYS A 560 -27.16 1.55 19.28
C LYS A 560 -26.59 2.53 18.27
N GLU A 561 -25.27 2.53 18.09
CA GLU A 561 -24.60 3.42 17.14
C GLU A 561 -25.10 3.20 15.70
N ILE A 562 -25.14 1.94 15.25
CA ILE A 562 -25.58 1.63 13.89
C ILE A 562 -27.11 1.72 13.78
N GLY A 563 -27.87 1.13 14.71
CA GLY A 563 -29.31 1.10 14.62
C GLY A 563 -29.99 2.46 14.84
N GLN A 564 -29.56 3.24 15.83
CA GLN A 564 -30.20 4.52 16.16
C GLN A 564 -29.59 5.70 15.42
N GLU A 565 -28.27 5.77 15.30
CA GLU A 565 -27.61 6.92 14.66
C GLU A 565 -27.47 6.70 13.15
N LEU A 566 -26.77 5.64 12.71
CA LEU A 566 -26.51 5.44 11.28
C LEU A 566 -27.79 5.19 10.48
N LEU A 567 -28.56 4.16 10.86
CA LEU A 567 -29.80 3.83 10.14
C LEU A 567 -30.92 4.80 10.47
N GLY A 568 -31.13 5.08 11.77
CA GLY A 568 -32.25 5.89 12.23
C GLY A 568 -32.19 7.37 11.83
N LYS A 569 -31.00 7.98 11.72
CA LYS A 569 -30.87 9.39 11.32
C LYS A 569 -30.20 9.57 9.95
N GLY A 570 -29.42 8.59 9.50
CA GLY A 570 -28.67 8.68 8.24
C GLY A 570 -29.50 8.32 7.00
N LEU A 571 -30.49 7.43 7.14
CA LEU A 571 -31.36 6.98 6.04
C LEU A 571 -32.68 7.77 5.89
N GLU A 572 -32.94 8.71 6.81
CA GLU A 572 -34.08 9.64 6.78
C GLU A 572 -33.89 10.84 5.84
#